data_AF-A0A420Y9D7-F1
#
_entry.id   AF-A0A420Y9D7-F1
#
_cell.length_a   1.000
_cell.length_b   1.000
_cell.length_c   1.000
_cell.angle_alpha   90.00
_cell.angle_beta   90.00
_cell.angle_gamma   90.00
#
_symmetry.space_group_name_H-M   'P 1'
#
loop_
_entity.id
_entity.type
_entity.pdbx_description
1 polymer ?
#
loop_
_entity_poly.entity_id
_entity_poly.type
_entity_poly.pdbx_seq_one_letter_code
_entity_poly.pdbx_strand_id
1 'polypeptide(L)'
;MDARISTSCHAEGCSTWSGAFHLMLEDILRDGEDMAVSLPYPALRKHYLHLSHHLDSITEPRLVFINGGEDSNLLIAPACEENGGYEDGEESGPEVNEEGDDDETDDTLQGGAQKSPCLRDEHDGDPTFSTKTNTVIGFRTWSNAIFGDPLIATVFSNGPSPAFLDGYSHQNTCPSPSTYCQTPTTSAEICLLLYQAYHATVAIVKEFYHPQKDSTIRELAARKKLNEVLLKLRDVEERNVDGERPEPVHRRPSGDMSPAKKLKILEKGREQKERIMEREGVGSSRRQAVEVAE
;
A
#
# COMPACT_ATOMS: atom_id res chain seq x y z
N MET A 1 55.60 2.21 15.55
CA MET A 1 54.74 3.16 14.82
C MET A 1 53.35 2.59 14.90
N ASP A 2 52.65 2.89 15.98
CA ASP A 2 51.34 2.29 16.27
C ASP A 2 50.26 3.15 15.64
N ALA A 3 49.73 2.66 14.53
CA ALA A 3 48.56 3.23 13.91
C ALA A 3 47.36 2.95 14.82
N ARG A 4 46.96 3.95 15.59
CA ARG A 4 45.63 4.02 16.20
C ARG A 4 44.63 3.98 15.06
N ILE A 5 43.97 2.84 14.88
CA ILE A 5 42.74 2.76 14.10
C ILE A 5 41.75 3.66 14.83
N SER A 6 41.47 4.81 14.22
CA SER A 6 40.50 5.77 14.72
C SER A 6 39.12 5.14 14.57
N THR A 7 38.69 4.39 15.58
CA THR A 7 37.30 3.95 15.73
C THR A 7 36.45 5.17 16.04
N SER A 8 36.03 5.86 14.99
CA SER A 8 35.14 7.02 15.06
C SER A 8 34.14 6.96 13.91
N CYS A 9 33.38 5.88 13.88
CA CYS A 9 32.03 5.90 13.34
C CYS A 9 31.14 5.32 14.45
N HIS A 10 30.68 6.18 15.35
CA HIS A 10 29.49 5.83 16.11
C HIS A 10 28.40 5.63 15.06
N ALA A 11 28.01 4.37 14.83
CA ALA A 11 26.73 4.06 14.22
C ALA A 11 25.67 4.54 15.20
N GLU A 12 25.40 5.84 15.20
CA GLU A 12 24.29 6.41 15.94
C GLU A 12 23.02 5.80 15.32
N GLY A 13 22.45 4.82 16.01
CA GLY A 13 21.16 4.24 15.63
C GLY A 13 20.06 5.30 15.72
N CYS A 14 18.95 5.09 15.04
CA CYS A 14 17.81 5.99 15.13
C CYS A 14 17.11 5.83 16.49
N SER A 15 16.78 6.95 17.13
CA SER A 15 16.02 6.97 18.39
C SER A 15 14.53 6.74 18.21
N THR A 16 14.03 6.86 16.98
CA THR A 16 12.63 6.65 16.62
C THR A 16 12.51 5.72 15.42
N TRP A 17 11.40 5.00 15.35
CA TRP A 17 11.12 4.15 14.20
C TRP A 17 10.83 4.95 12.94
N SER A 18 10.18 6.13 13.05
CA SER A 18 10.04 7.04 11.91
C SER A 18 11.39 7.41 11.30
N GLY A 19 12.40 7.70 12.12
CA GLY A 19 13.76 8.02 11.68
C GLY A 19 14.47 6.83 11.02
N ALA A 20 14.34 5.62 11.59
CA ALA A 20 14.87 4.41 10.97
C ALA A 20 14.23 4.14 9.60
N PHE A 21 12.89 4.21 9.53
CA PHE A 21 12.16 4.02 8.29
C PHE A 21 12.44 5.12 7.26
N HIS A 22 12.69 6.37 7.69
CA HIS A 22 13.13 7.44 6.79
C HIS A 22 14.39 7.05 6.02
N LEU A 23 15.40 6.54 6.74
CA LEU A 23 16.65 6.11 6.12
C LEU A 23 16.41 4.97 5.13
N MET A 24 15.62 3.96 5.52
CA MET A 24 15.27 2.85 4.62
C MET A 24 14.56 3.35 3.36
N LEU A 25 13.62 4.28 3.49
CA LEU A 25 12.88 4.85 2.38
C LEU A 25 13.79 5.72 1.50
N GLU A 26 14.59 6.61 2.07
CA GLU A 26 15.48 7.48 1.29
C GLU A 26 16.59 6.70 0.60
N ASP A 27 17.10 5.62 1.20
CA ASP A 27 18.09 4.75 0.57
C ASP A 27 17.53 4.16 -0.74
N ILE A 28 16.32 3.60 -0.74
CA ILE A 28 15.73 3.06 -1.97
C ILE A 28 15.33 4.15 -2.97
N LEU A 29 14.93 5.34 -2.50
CA LEU A 29 14.64 6.46 -3.41
C LEU A 29 15.92 6.95 -4.10
N ARG A 30 17.05 7.02 -3.39
CA ARG A 30 18.35 7.36 -3.96
C ARG A 30 18.81 6.30 -4.95
N ASP A 31 18.67 5.02 -4.61
CA ASP A 31 18.98 3.92 -5.53
C ASP A 31 18.16 4.03 -6.83
N GLY A 32 16.90 4.46 -6.73
CA GLY A 32 16.04 4.76 -7.87
C GLY A 32 16.51 5.96 -8.69
N GLU A 33 16.90 7.06 -8.02
CA GLU A 33 17.42 8.27 -8.66
C GLU A 33 18.74 7.99 -9.41
N ASP A 34 19.65 7.24 -8.79
CA ASP A 34 20.94 6.84 -9.37
C ASP A 34 20.76 5.96 -10.62
N MET A 35 19.73 5.10 -10.61
CA MET A 35 19.35 4.28 -11.77
C MET A 35 18.42 5.00 -12.77
N ALA A 36 18.16 6.30 -12.56
CA ALA A 36 17.25 7.11 -13.37
C ALA A 36 15.84 6.50 -13.53
N VAL A 37 15.36 5.78 -12.51
CA VAL A 37 14.02 5.21 -12.50
C VAL A 37 13.00 6.33 -12.38
N SER A 38 12.02 6.38 -13.28
CA SER A 38 10.92 7.34 -13.17
C SER A 38 9.97 6.93 -12.04
N LEU A 39 9.98 7.64 -10.92
CA LEU A 39 9.10 7.42 -9.76
C LEU A 39 8.48 8.75 -9.29
N PRO A 40 7.35 8.72 -8.57
CA PRO A 40 6.77 9.91 -7.96
C PRO A 40 7.51 10.33 -6.67
N TYR A 41 8.83 10.57 -6.77
CA TYR A 41 9.69 10.91 -5.62
C TYR A 41 9.15 12.04 -4.75
N PRO A 42 8.68 13.18 -5.29
CA PRO A 42 8.18 14.28 -4.46
C PRO A 42 6.93 13.88 -3.67
N ALA A 43 6.06 13.03 -4.25
CA ALA A 43 4.86 12.57 -3.57
C ALA A 43 5.19 11.59 -2.44
N LEU A 44 6.11 10.65 -2.67
CA LEU A 44 6.58 9.70 -1.66
C LEU A 44 7.17 10.41 -0.45
N ARG A 45 8.09 11.36 -0.69
CA ARG A 45 8.71 12.16 0.38
C ARG A 45 7.68 13.01 1.12
N LYS A 46 6.75 13.64 0.41
CA LYS A 46 5.66 14.45 1.01
C LYS A 46 4.78 13.60 1.92
N HIS A 47 4.30 12.45 1.43
CA HIS A 47 3.42 11.57 2.21
C HIS A 47 4.11 11.04 3.47
N TYR A 48 5.37 10.62 3.33
CA TYR A 48 6.17 10.22 4.48
C TYR A 48 6.28 11.36 5.50
N LEU A 49 6.65 12.57 5.10
CA LEU A 49 6.84 13.70 6.02
C LEU A 49 5.57 14.06 6.82
N HIS A 50 4.39 13.97 6.20
CA HIS A 50 3.14 14.26 6.90
C HIS A 50 2.70 13.15 7.84
N LEU A 51 2.94 11.88 7.48
CA LEU A 51 2.40 10.72 8.18
C LEU A 51 3.45 9.99 9.04
N SER A 52 4.71 10.45 9.04
CA SER A 52 5.82 9.80 9.74
C SER A 52 5.59 9.68 11.24
N HIS A 53 4.89 10.65 11.85
CA HIS A 53 4.60 10.65 13.28
C HIS A 53 3.77 9.43 13.73
N HIS A 54 3.01 8.79 12.84
CA HIS A 54 2.29 7.54 13.15
C HIS A 54 3.27 6.37 13.39
N LEU A 55 4.45 6.40 12.76
CA LEU A 55 5.49 5.39 12.96
C LEU A 55 6.15 5.52 14.34
N ASP A 56 6.05 6.66 15.02
CA ASP A 56 6.62 6.83 16.36
C ASP A 56 5.79 6.16 17.46
N SER A 57 4.59 5.67 17.12
CA SER A 57 3.80 4.81 18.01
C SER A 57 4.48 3.45 18.29
N ILE A 58 5.47 3.07 17.47
CA ILE A 58 6.20 1.81 17.61
C ILE A 58 7.36 2.01 18.58
N THR A 59 7.15 1.59 19.83
CA THR A 59 8.13 1.74 20.92
C THR A 59 8.95 0.48 21.17
N GLU A 60 8.44 -0.70 20.79
CA GLU A 60 9.10 -1.99 21.00
C GLU A 60 9.44 -2.65 19.66
N PRO A 61 10.69 -2.57 19.18
CA PRO A 61 11.08 -3.24 17.95
C PRO A 61 11.12 -4.77 18.16
N ARG A 62 10.67 -5.51 17.14
CA ARG A 62 10.73 -6.98 17.08
C ARG A 62 11.68 -7.41 15.98
N LEU A 63 12.23 -8.62 16.08
CA LEU A 63 12.98 -9.20 14.97
C LEU A 63 12.01 -9.54 13.83
N VAL A 64 12.18 -8.89 12.68
CA VAL A 64 11.31 -8.98 11.52
C VAL A 64 12.12 -9.31 10.27
N PHE A 65 11.63 -10.28 9.50
CA PHE A 65 12.17 -10.60 8.17
C PHE A 65 11.35 -9.88 7.12
N ILE A 66 11.88 -8.79 6.55
CA ILE A 66 11.12 -7.92 5.64
C ILE A 66 10.56 -8.73 4.46
N ASN A 67 11.40 -9.54 3.83
CA ASN A 67 11.05 -10.34 2.65
C ASN A 67 10.81 -11.82 2.98
N GLY A 68 10.42 -12.13 4.22
CA GLY A 68 10.27 -13.52 4.69
C GLY A 68 9.20 -14.31 3.94
N GLY A 69 8.17 -13.65 3.40
CA GLY A 69 7.09 -14.30 2.66
C GLY A 69 7.36 -14.53 1.17
N GLU A 70 8.52 -14.12 0.64
CA GLU A 70 8.83 -14.31 -0.78
C GLU A 70 9.29 -15.75 -1.07
N ASP A 71 8.82 -16.32 -2.18
CA ASP A 71 9.26 -17.65 -2.68
C ASP A 71 10.78 -17.74 -2.84
N SER A 72 11.44 -16.61 -3.11
CA SER A 72 12.90 -16.52 -3.22
C SER A 72 13.63 -16.80 -1.89
N ASN A 73 12.96 -16.54 -0.76
CA ASN A 73 13.51 -16.59 0.59
C ASN A 73 12.96 -17.73 1.44
N LEU A 74 11.94 -18.47 0.99
CA LEU A 74 11.39 -19.61 1.71
C LEU A 74 12.05 -20.93 1.28
N LEU A 75 12.35 -21.78 2.27
CA LEU A 75 12.74 -23.16 2.07
C LEU A 75 11.53 -24.05 2.35
N ILE A 76 11.13 -24.85 1.37
CA ILE A 76 9.97 -25.74 1.44
C ILE A 76 10.48 -27.18 1.35
N ALA A 77 10.07 -28.04 2.29
CA ALA A 77 10.25 -29.47 2.15
C ALA A 77 9.23 -30.02 1.15
N PRO A 78 9.66 -30.90 0.22
CA PRO A 78 8.71 -31.61 -0.62
C PRO A 78 7.75 -32.40 0.26
N ALA A 79 6.46 -32.39 -0.07
CA ALA A 79 5.49 -33.25 0.59
C ALA A 79 5.94 -34.70 0.42
N CYS A 80 6.08 -35.45 1.53
CA CYS A 80 6.36 -36.87 1.47
C CYS A 80 5.27 -37.53 0.63
N GLU A 81 5.65 -38.13 -0.49
CA GLU A 81 4.75 -39.04 -1.17
C GLU A 81 4.68 -40.29 -0.29
N GLU A 82 3.55 -40.51 0.37
CA GLU A 82 3.22 -41.83 0.89
C GLU A 82 3.03 -42.75 -0.32
N ASN A 83 4.14 -43.25 -0.87
CA ASN A 83 4.13 -44.40 -1.74
C ASN A 83 3.77 -45.60 -0.86
N GLY A 84 2.46 -45.83 -0.71
CA GLY A 84 1.92 -47.12 -0.31
C GLY A 84 2.29 -48.15 -1.37
N GLY A 85 3.42 -48.82 -1.16
CA GLY A 85 3.92 -49.89 -2.01
C GLY A 85 4.91 -50.73 -1.23
N TYR A 86 4.40 -51.55 -0.30
CA TYR A 86 5.12 -52.74 0.12
C TYR A 86 5.13 -53.69 -1.08
N GLU A 87 6.15 -53.61 -1.93
CA GLU A 87 6.51 -54.74 -2.78
C GLU A 87 7.35 -55.68 -1.91
N ASP A 88 6.70 -56.77 -1.50
CA ASP A 88 7.33 -57.89 -0.84
C ASP A 88 8.37 -58.49 -1.81
N GLY A 89 9.61 -58.49 -1.39
CA GLY A 89 10.71 -59.04 -2.16
C GLY A 89 10.67 -60.55 -2.09
N GLU A 90 10.16 -61.20 -3.14
CA GLU A 90 10.55 -62.58 -3.45
C GLU A 90 11.76 -62.56 -4.39
N GLU A 91 12.89 -62.82 -3.76
CA GLU A 91 14.17 -63.20 -4.34
C GLU A 91 14.02 -64.54 -5.06
N SER A 92 14.30 -64.61 -6.36
CA SER A 92 14.57 -65.86 -7.07
C SER A 92 15.61 -65.62 -8.16
N GLY A 93 16.69 -66.38 -8.08
CA GLY A 93 17.96 -66.20 -8.78
C GLY A 93 17.95 -66.54 -10.29
N PRO A 94 19.15 -66.60 -10.90
CA PRO A 94 19.31 -66.53 -12.34
C PRO A 94 19.27 -67.91 -13.00
N GLU A 95 18.52 -68.04 -14.10
CA GLU A 95 18.71 -69.13 -15.07
C GLU A 95 18.94 -68.56 -16.47
N VAL A 96 20.06 -69.00 -17.04
CA VAL A 96 20.46 -68.84 -18.44
C VAL A 96 19.78 -69.97 -19.22
N ASN A 97 19.21 -69.67 -20.40
CA ASN A 97 19.35 -70.49 -21.61
C ASN A 97 18.80 -69.78 -22.86
N GLU A 98 19.41 -70.16 -23.98
CA GLU A 98 19.46 -69.53 -25.30
C GLU A 98 18.30 -69.92 -26.26
N GLU A 99 18.14 -69.06 -27.28
CA GLU A 99 17.80 -69.30 -28.70
C GLU A 99 16.45 -69.92 -29.16
N GLY A 100 15.93 -69.38 -30.28
CA GLY A 100 14.78 -69.84 -31.08
C GLY A 100 13.75 -68.72 -31.32
N ASP A 101 13.92 -67.80 -32.26
CA ASP A 101 13.59 -67.88 -33.71
C ASP A 101 12.07 -67.92 -34.02
N ASP A 102 11.69 -67.18 -35.07
CA ASP A 102 10.46 -67.31 -35.89
C ASP A 102 9.22 -66.39 -35.64
N ASP A 103 9.10 -65.41 -36.54
CA ASP A 103 7.97 -65.16 -37.44
C ASP A 103 6.91 -64.07 -37.13
N GLU A 104 6.66 -63.30 -38.19
CA GLU A 104 5.75 -62.16 -38.31
C GLU A 104 4.28 -62.61 -38.49
N THR A 105 3.32 -61.75 -38.10
CA THR A 105 2.07 -61.39 -38.81
C THR A 105 1.13 -60.70 -37.80
N ASP A 106 0.83 -59.41 -37.93
CA ASP A 106 -0.03 -58.71 -38.90
C ASP A 106 -1.48 -58.52 -38.39
N ASP A 107 -1.86 -57.25 -38.41
CA ASP A 107 -3.17 -56.65 -38.64
C ASP A 107 -4.37 -56.76 -37.66
N THR A 108 -4.66 -55.60 -37.05
CA THR A 108 -5.81 -54.72 -37.41
C THR A 108 -7.17 -54.84 -36.66
N LEU A 109 -7.54 -53.66 -36.10
CA LEU A 109 -8.87 -53.03 -35.90
C LEU A 109 -9.85 -53.44 -34.78
N GLN A 110 -10.05 -52.47 -33.87
CA GLN A 110 -11.28 -51.69 -33.67
C GLN A 110 -12.65 -52.41 -33.57
N GLY A 111 -13.31 -52.28 -32.40
CA GLY A 111 -14.78 -52.20 -32.35
C GLY A 111 -15.50 -52.87 -31.17
N GLY A 112 -16.12 -52.04 -30.32
CA GLY A 112 -17.56 -52.19 -30.05
C GLY A 112 -18.05 -53.09 -28.89
N ALA A 113 -18.69 -52.41 -27.93
CA ALA A 113 -19.97 -52.78 -27.30
C ALA A 113 -20.04 -53.80 -26.14
N GLN A 114 -20.33 -53.21 -24.97
CA GLN A 114 -21.44 -53.52 -24.06
C GLN A 114 -21.66 -54.95 -23.58
N LYS A 115 -21.51 -55.14 -22.26
CA LYS A 115 -22.44 -55.93 -21.42
C LYS A 115 -22.33 -55.53 -19.94
N SER A 116 -23.30 -54.72 -19.50
CA SER A 116 -23.82 -54.72 -18.12
C SER A 116 -24.68 -56.00 -17.92
N PRO A 117 -25.12 -56.44 -16.71
CA PRO A 117 -25.45 -55.59 -15.56
C PRO A 117 -25.32 -56.17 -14.11
N CYS A 118 -25.60 -55.28 -13.13
CA CYS A 118 -26.04 -55.51 -11.74
C CYS A 118 -24.92 -55.86 -10.72
N LEU A 119 -24.77 -55.27 -9.51
CA LEU A 119 -25.68 -54.60 -8.58
C LEU A 119 -24.97 -53.48 -7.78
N ARG A 120 -25.80 -52.59 -7.24
CA ARG A 120 -25.54 -51.45 -6.35
C ARG A 120 -24.58 -51.75 -5.18
N ASP A 121 -23.77 -50.76 -4.83
CA ASP A 121 -23.92 -50.08 -3.54
C ASP A 121 -23.43 -48.63 -3.65
N GLU A 122 -24.32 -47.71 -3.28
CA GLU A 122 -24.05 -46.29 -3.11
C GLU A 122 -23.20 -46.12 -1.85
N HIS A 123 -21.95 -45.70 -2.01
CA HIS A 123 -21.25 -44.97 -0.96
C HIS A 123 -20.88 -43.60 -1.51
N ASP A 124 -21.58 -42.59 -1.03
CA ASP A 124 -21.19 -41.17 -1.10
C ASP A 124 -19.80 -41.02 -0.45
N GLY A 125 -18.76 -41.17 -1.28
CA GLY A 125 -17.40 -40.82 -0.95
C GLY A 125 -17.10 -39.44 -1.52
N ASP A 126 -17.22 -38.43 -0.66
CA ASP A 126 -16.68 -37.08 -0.88
C ASP A 126 -15.26 -37.19 -1.50
N PRO A 127 -14.96 -36.52 -2.63
CA PRO A 127 -13.61 -36.52 -3.17
C PRO A 127 -12.71 -35.80 -2.17
N THR A 128 -12.10 -36.57 -1.28
CA THR A 128 -11.03 -36.13 -0.40
C THR A 128 -9.92 -35.56 -1.27
N PHE A 129 -9.93 -34.24 -1.45
CA PHE A 129 -8.79 -33.52 -1.96
C PHE A 129 -7.63 -33.89 -1.05
N SER A 130 -6.68 -34.67 -1.57
CA SER A 130 -5.38 -34.86 -0.94
C SER A 130 -4.75 -33.48 -0.85
N THR A 131 -4.94 -32.84 0.30
CA THR A 131 -4.38 -31.54 0.64
C THR A 131 -2.92 -31.80 1.02
N LYS A 132 -2.09 -32.11 0.02
CA LYS A 132 -0.63 -32.13 0.20
C LYS A 132 -0.22 -30.72 0.60
N THR A 133 -0.01 -30.50 1.90
CA THR A 133 0.45 -29.23 2.44
C THR A 133 1.97 -29.19 2.34
N ASN A 134 2.48 -28.21 1.59
CA ASN A 134 3.90 -27.91 1.57
C ASN A 134 4.34 -27.43 2.96
N THR A 135 5.42 -28.01 3.49
CA THR A 135 5.94 -27.62 4.82
C THR A 135 7.07 -26.62 4.65
N VAL A 136 6.93 -25.42 5.21
CA VAL A 136 8.02 -24.45 5.28
C VAL A 136 9.01 -24.90 6.35
N ILE A 137 10.26 -25.14 5.94
CA ILE A 137 11.33 -25.63 6.82
C ILE A 137 12.34 -24.55 7.21
N GLY A 138 12.30 -23.37 6.59
CA GLY A 138 13.15 -22.26 6.99
C GLY A 138 13.26 -21.14 5.97
N PHE A 139 14.24 -20.25 6.20
CA PHE A 139 14.59 -19.14 5.33
C PHE A 139 15.91 -19.38 4.62
N ARG A 140 16.00 -18.92 3.38
CA ARG A 140 17.20 -19.05 2.52
C ARG A 140 18.29 -18.04 2.88
N THR A 141 17.90 -16.83 3.31
CA THR A 141 18.80 -15.76 3.75
C THR A 141 18.24 -15.02 4.97
N TRP A 142 19.14 -14.56 5.83
CA TRP A 142 18.83 -13.74 7.00
C TRP A 142 19.25 -12.27 6.80
N SER A 143 19.74 -11.91 5.60
CA SER A 143 20.27 -10.57 5.29
C SER A 143 19.23 -9.46 5.37
N ASN A 144 17.94 -9.80 5.29
CA ASN A 144 16.82 -8.85 5.36
C ASN A 144 16.14 -8.85 6.73
N ALA A 145 16.80 -9.41 7.76
CA ALA A 145 16.31 -9.38 9.13
C ALA A 145 16.67 -8.05 9.79
N ILE A 146 15.68 -7.37 10.37
CA ILE A 146 15.84 -6.11 11.09
C ILE A 146 15.12 -6.16 12.43
N PHE A 147 15.48 -5.27 13.36
CA PHE A 147 14.67 -4.98 14.54
C PHE A 147 13.74 -3.80 14.20
N GLY A 148 12.43 -4.03 14.14
CA GLY A 148 11.46 -3.04 13.70
C GLY A 148 10.01 -3.43 13.93
N ASP A 149 9.11 -2.74 13.23
CA ASP A 149 7.67 -3.01 13.27
C ASP A 149 7.33 -4.30 12.50
N PRO A 150 6.66 -5.31 13.11
CA PRO A 150 6.16 -6.49 12.39
C PRO A 150 5.34 -6.17 11.13
N LEU A 151 4.58 -5.07 11.10
CA LEU A 151 3.77 -4.68 9.95
C LEU A 151 4.61 -4.35 8.70
N ILE A 152 5.92 -4.09 8.85
CA ILE A 152 6.81 -3.86 7.70
C ILE A 152 7.09 -5.13 6.90
N ALA A 153 6.87 -6.33 7.45
CA ALA A 153 7.11 -7.54 6.69
C ALA A 153 6.14 -7.63 5.51
N THR A 154 6.63 -8.01 4.32
CA THR A 154 5.82 -8.08 3.09
C THR A 154 4.59 -8.98 3.23
N VAL A 155 4.71 -10.04 4.04
CA VAL A 155 3.63 -10.99 4.35
C VAL A 155 2.49 -10.35 5.15
N PHE A 156 2.79 -9.34 5.99
CA PHE A 156 1.81 -8.65 6.81
C PHE A 156 1.38 -7.31 6.21
N SER A 157 2.23 -6.67 5.40
CA SER A 157 1.89 -5.41 4.77
C SER A 157 0.84 -5.56 3.67
N ASN A 158 0.81 -6.70 2.97
CA ASN A 158 -0.03 -6.92 1.80
C ASN A 158 -1.31 -7.71 2.13
N GLY A 159 -2.22 -7.08 2.89
CA GLY A 159 -3.48 -7.70 3.28
C GLY A 159 -3.30 -8.61 4.50
N PRO A 160 -2.95 -8.04 5.67
CA PRO A 160 -2.80 -8.81 6.90
C PRO A 160 -4.10 -9.53 7.26
N SER A 161 -3.98 -10.72 7.83
CA SER A 161 -5.17 -11.45 8.29
C SER A 161 -5.84 -10.72 9.46
N PRO A 162 -7.18 -10.81 9.59
CA PRO A 162 -7.88 -10.20 10.72
C PRO A 162 -7.36 -10.69 12.08
N ALA A 163 -7.04 -11.99 12.17
CA ALA A 163 -6.48 -12.59 13.38
C ALA A 163 -5.10 -12.02 13.74
N PHE A 164 -4.27 -11.73 12.74
CA PHE A 164 -2.97 -11.09 12.97
C PHE A 164 -3.15 -9.65 13.47
N LEU A 165 -4.03 -8.86 12.83
CA LEU A 165 -4.30 -7.49 13.27
C LEU A 165 -4.90 -7.42 14.67
N ASP A 166 -5.81 -8.35 15.00
CA ASP A 166 -6.39 -8.48 16.33
C ASP A 166 -5.29 -8.70 17.37
N GLY A 167 -4.45 -9.72 17.18
CA GLY A 167 -3.30 -9.99 18.05
C GLY A 167 -2.29 -8.83 18.14
N TYR A 168 -1.99 -8.18 17.00
CA TYR A 168 -1.11 -7.01 16.94
C TYR A 168 -1.66 -5.83 17.75
N SER A 169 -2.97 -5.56 17.64
CA SER A 169 -3.62 -4.45 18.33
C SER A 169 -3.68 -4.68 19.85
N HIS A 170 -3.90 -5.92 20.29
CA HIS A 170 -3.94 -6.30 21.71
C HIS A 170 -2.57 -6.18 22.40
N GLN A 171 -1.49 -6.31 21.66
CA GLN A 171 -0.13 -6.23 22.22
C GLN A 171 0.32 -4.78 22.44
N ASN A 172 -0.30 -3.82 21.74
CA ASN A 172 0.05 -2.39 21.79
C ASN A 172 -0.91 -1.54 22.64
N THR A 173 -1.96 -2.13 23.23
CA THR A 173 -2.86 -1.43 24.15
C THR A 173 -2.23 -1.27 25.54
N CYS A 174 -1.71 -0.08 25.84
CA CYS A 174 -1.46 0.35 27.22
C CYS A 174 -2.80 0.70 27.92
N PRO A 175 -3.03 0.30 29.18
CA PRO A 175 -4.28 0.59 29.90
C PRO A 175 -4.36 2.03 30.49
N SER A 176 -3.66 3.01 29.91
CA SER A 176 -3.69 4.40 30.42
C SER A 176 -4.66 5.27 29.63
N PRO A 177 -5.70 5.83 30.27
CA PRO A 177 -6.64 6.73 29.62
C PRO A 177 -6.10 8.17 29.70
N SER A 178 -5.20 8.56 28.80
CA SER A 178 -4.89 9.99 28.67
C SER A 178 -4.47 10.39 27.26
N THR A 179 -5.24 11.35 26.75
CA THR A 179 -4.88 12.39 25.78
C THR A 179 -4.90 11.99 24.31
N TYR A 180 -5.99 12.34 23.62
CA TYR A 180 -6.08 12.47 22.15
C TYR A 180 -5.51 11.29 21.33
N CYS A 181 -5.64 10.06 21.86
CA CYS A 181 -5.16 8.86 21.20
C CYS A 181 -5.92 8.68 19.87
N GLN A 182 -5.22 8.89 18.76
CA GLN A 182 -5.59 8.23 17.50
C GLN A 182 -5.87 6.76 17.84
N THR A 183 -6.97 6.21 17.35
CA THR A 183 -7.28 4.82 17.66
C THR A 183 -6.10 3.96 17.18
N PRO A 184 -5.64 2.98 17.97
CA PRO A 184 -4.50 2.13 17.59
C PRO A 184 -4.68 1.50 16.20
N THR A 185 -5.93 1.33 15.78
CA THR A 185 -6.33 0.91 14.43
C THR A 185 -5.95 1.90 13.33
N THR A 186 -6.12 3.21 13.52
CA THR A 186 -5.78 4.23 12.51
C THR A 186 -4.27 4.37 12.34
N SER A 187 -3.50 4.31 13.44
CA SER A 187 -2.03 4.34 13.35
C SER A 187 -1.50 3.13 12.56
N ALA A 188 -2.01 1.92 12.85
CA ALA A 188 -1.62 0.71 12.12
C ALA A 188 -2.01 0.75 10.64
N GLU A 189 -3.19 1.27 10.28
CA GLU A 189 -3.61 1.46 8.90
C GLU A 189 -2.63 2.36 8.13
N ILE A 190 -2.20 3.46 8.74
CA ILE A 190 -1.27 4.40 8.14
C ILE A 190 0.13 3.80 7.99
N CYS A 191 0.63 3.12 9.03
CA CYS A 191 1.90 2.39 8.96
C CYS A 191 1.88 1.37 7.82
N LEU A 192 0.80 0.59 7.68
CA LEU A 192 0.63 -0.36 6.58
C LEU A 192 0.70 0.32 5.21
N LEU A 193 0.04 1.46 5.02
CA LEU A 193 0.10 2.19 3.76
C LEU A 193 1.52 2.72 3.47
N LEU A 194 2.24 3.21 4.47
CA LEU A 194 3.63 3.63 4.32
C LEU A 194 4.54 2.45 3.93
N TYR A 195 4.40 1.30 4.58
CA TYR A 195 5.17 0.11 4.22
C TYR A 195 4.80 -0.44 2.84
N GLN A 196 3.52 -0.43 2.46
CA GLN A 196 3.09 -0.83 1.12
C GLN A 196 3.71 0.07 0.04
N ALA A 197 3.80 1.38 0.29
CA ALA A 197 4.45 2.31 -0.62
C ALA A 197 5.96 2.03 -0.73
N TYR A 198 6.62 1.77 0.40
CA TYR A 198 8.02 1.35 0.45
C TYR A 198 8.25 0.05 -0.35
N HIS A 199 7.47 -1.00 -0.10
CA HIS A 199 7.61 -2.28 -0.81
C HIS A 199 7.36 -2.16 -2.30
N ALA A 200 6.35 -1.39 -2.71
CA ALA A 200 6.10 -1.16 -4.13
C ALA A 200 7.27 -0.38 -4.78
N THR A 201 7.88 0.55 -4.05
CA THR A 201 9.07 1.28 -4.51
C THR A 201 10.28 0.35 -4.66
N VAL A 202 10.58 -0.46 -3.63
CA VAL A 202 11.64 -1.48 -3.67
C VAL A 202 11.42 -2.45 -4.83
N ALA A 203 10.19 -2.92 -5.03
CA ALA A 203 9.85 -3.83 -6.11
C ALA A 203 10.10 -3.21 -7.49
N ILE A 204 9.79 -1.92 -7.70
CA ILE A 204 10.10 -1.24 -8.97
C ILE A 204 11.61 -1.13 -9.15
N VAL A 205 12.33 -0.55 -8.17
CA VAL A 205 13.78 -0.29 -8.29
C VAL A 205 14.58 -1.58 -8.47
N LYS A 206 14.20 -2.67 -7.79
CA LYS A 206 14.84 -3.99 -7.90
C LYS A 206 14.87 -4.51 -9.34
N GLU A 207 13.82 -4.27 -10.13
CA GLU A 207 13.73 -4.70 -11.52
C GLU A 207 14.76 -4.01 -12.43
N PHE A 208 15.24 -2.82 -12.05
CA PHE A 208 16.28 -2.10 -12.80
C PHE A 208 17.70 -2.57 -12.46
N TYR A 209 17.92 -3.10 -11.25
CA TYR A 209 19.22 -3.68 -10.86
C TYR A 209 19.39 -5.12 -11.32
N HIS A 210 18.31 -5.91 -11.28
CA HIS A 210 18.35 -7.33 -11.65
C HIS A 210 17.23 -7.67 -12.65
N PRO A 211 17.32 -7.21 -13.92
CA PRO A 211 16.30 -7.51 -14.91
C PRO A 211 16.14 -9.02 -15.13
N GLN A 212 14.92 -9.51 -15.04
CA GLN A 212 14.55 -10.90 -15.39
C GLN A 212 13.58 -10.94 -16.58
N LYS A 213 13.26 -12.14 -17.08
CA LYS A 213 12.44 -12.35 -18.29
C LYS A 213 11.05 -11.69 -18.19
N ASP A 214 10.47 -11.68 -17.02
CA ASP A 214 9.15 -11.14 -16.66
C ASP A 214 9.24 -9.79 -15.93
N SER A 215 10.41 -9.15 -15.95
CA SER A 215 10.69 -7.90 -15.24
C SER A 215 9.71 -6.78 -15.55
N THR A 216 9.38 -6.57 -16.83
CA THR A 216 8.40 -5.55 -17.25
C THR A 216 7.01 -5.80 -16.65
N ILE A 217 6.59 -7.06 -16.52
CA ILE A 217 5.26 -7.40 -15.99
C ILE A 217 5.22 -7.12 -14.49
N ARG A 218 6.27 -7.52 -13.76
CA ARG A 218 6.38 -7.27 -12.32
C ARG A 218 6.54 -5.80 -12.00
N GLU A 219 7.36 -5.09 -12.76
CA GLU A 219 7.56 -3.65 -12.64
C GLU A 219 6.25 -2.90 -12.86
N LEU A 220 5.48 -3.23 -13.91
CA LEU A 220 4.17 -2.63 -14.16
C LEU A 220 3.17 -2.94 -13.04
N ALA A 221 3.16 -4.16 -12.51
CA ALA A 221 2.32 -4.54 -11.38
C ALA A 221 2.68 -3.74 -10.12
N ALA A 222 3.97 -3.58 -9.83
CA ALA A 222 4.47 -2.80 -8.70
C ALA A 222 4.12 -1.31 -8.86
N ARG A 223 4.22 -0.73 -10.06
CA ARG A 223 3.77 0.64 -10.35
C ARG A 223 2.28 0.83 -10.14
N LYS A 224 1.46 -0.13 -10.59
CA LYS A 224 0.01 -0.09 -10.34
C LYS A 224 -0.29 -0.10 -8.84
N LYS A 225 0.40 -0.95 -8.08
CA LYS A 225 0.28 -1.02 -6.63
C LYS A 225 0.72 0.28 -5.96
N LEU A 226 1.85 0.86 -6.36
CA LEU A 226 2.34 2.13 -5.83
C LEU A 226 1.31 3.24 -6.02
N ASN A 227 0.75 3.37 -7.22
CA ASN A 227 -0.28 4.38 -7.50
C ASN A 227 -1.55 4.18 -6.65
N GLU A 228 -2.00 2.93 -6.48
CA GLU A 228 -3.15 2.61 -5.60
C GLU A 228 -2.89 3.06 -4.15
N VAL A 229 -1.69 2.78 -3.63
CA VAL A 229 -1.31 3.13 -2.25
C VAL A 229 -1.17 4.63 -2.06
N LEU A 230 -0.57 5.34 -3.03
CA LEU A 230 -0.44 6.79 -2.98
C LEU A 230 -1.79 7.51 -3.00
N LEU A 231 -2.79 6.96 -3.70
CA LEU A 231 -4.16 7.47 -3.63
C LEU A 231 -4.74 7.32 -2.22
N LYS A 232 -4.59 6.13 -1.60
CA LYS A 232 -5.06 5.91 -0.23
C LYS A 232 -4.35 6.79 0.80
N LEU A 233 -3.03 6.98 0.66
CA LEU A 233 -2.26 7.88 1.53
C LEU A 233 -2.77 9.31 1.44
N ARG A 234 -3.07 9.80 0.24
CA ARG A 234 -3.69 11.11 0.04
C ARG A 234 -5.06 11.22 0.73
N ASP A 235 -5.91 10.21 0.57
CA ASP A 235 -7.25 10.21 1.20
C ASP A 235 -7.16 10.21 2.74
N VAL A 236 -6.13 9.57 3.31
CA VAL A 236 -5.87 9.62 4.76
C VAL A 236 -5.38 11.00 5.19
N GLU A 237 -4.45 11.61 4.44
CA GLU A 237 -3.98 12.98 4.72
C GLU A 237 -5.13 13.98 4.74
N GLU A 238 -6.03 13.93 3.76
CA GLU A 238 -7.18 14.82 3.68
C GLU A 238 -8.10 14.67 4.90
N ARG A 239 -8.38 13.44 5.32
CA ARG A 239 -9.16 13.15 6.55
C ARG A 239 -8.47 13.67 7.82
N ASN A 240 -7.15 13.59 7.90
CA ASN A 240 -6.39 14.09 9.06
C ASN A 240 -6.41 15.63 9.13
N VAL A 241 -6.33 16.32 7.99
CA VAL A 241 -6.37 17.79 7.93
C VAL A 241 -7.75 18.33 8.32
N ASP A 242 -8.83 17.63 7.97
CA ASP A 242 -10.19 18.02 8.35
C ASP A 242 -10.47 17.80 9.85
N GLY A 243 -9.78 16.86 10.50
CA GLY A 243 -9.89 16.58 11.94
C GLY A 243 -9.14 17.58 12.84
N GLU A 244 -8.10 18.26 12.34
CA GLU A 244 -7.35 19.28 13.07
C GLU A 244 -7.83 20.71 12.81
N ARG A 245 -8.84 20.93 11.96
CA ARG A 245 -9.40 22.27 11.77
C ARG A 245 -10.00 22.74 13.10
N PRO A 246 -9.49 23.82 13.72
CA PRO A 246 -10.20 24.44 14.82
C PRO A 246 -11.56 24.85 14.27
N GLU A 247 -12.64 24.39 14.92
CA GLU A 247 -14.01 24.86 14.71
C GLU A 247 -13.96 26.33 14.24
N PRO A 248 -14.49 26.67 13.05
CA PRO A 248 -14.38 28.01 12.53
C PRO A 248 -15.00 28.94 13.57
N VAL A 249 -14.15 29.67 14.30
CA VAL A 249 -14.55 30.67 15.28
C VAL A 249 -15.64 31.48 14.62
N HIS A 250 -16.84 31.29 15.17
CA HIS A 250 -18.11 31.80 14.70
C HIS A 250 -17.90 33.02 13.82
N ARG A 251 -17.92 32.84 12.48
CA ARG A 251 -17.89 33.98 11.57
C ARG A 251 -19.12 34.78 11.94
N ARG A 252 -18.89 35.92 12.61
CA ARG A 252 -19.91 36.96 12.77
C ARG A 252 -20.60 37.12 11.42
N PRO A 253 -21.94 37.13 11.37
CA PRO A 253 -22.65 37.36 10.11
C PRO A 253 -22.10 38.67 9.53
N SER A 254 -21.32 38.55 8.46
CA SER A 254 -20.72 39.69 7.77
C SER A 254 -21.82 40.32 6.93
N GLY A 255 -22.69 41.04 7.62
CA GLY A 255 -23.77 41.85 7.07
C GLY A 255 -23.41 43.33 7.07
N ASP A 256 -22.14 43.72 7.00
CA ASP A 256 -21.75 45.11 6.81
C ASP A 256 -20.84 45.25 5.59
N MET A 257 -21.39 45.93 4.58
CA MET A 257 -20.78 46.15 3.29
C MET A 257 -19.52 47.01 3.39
N SER A 258 -18.48 46.59 2.67
CA SER A 258 -17.21 47.32 2.55
C SER A 258 -17.43 48.77 2.05
N PRO A 259 -16.79 49.81 2.62
CA PRO A 259 -17.06 51.23 2.34
C PRO A 259 -16.82 51.60 0.86
N ALA A 260 -15.96 50.86 0.18
CA ALA A 260 -15.57 51.10 -1.21
C ALA A 260 -16.68 50.80 -2.24
N LYS A 261 -17.77 50.12 -1.86
CA LYS A 261 -18.94 49.90 -2.75
C LYS A 261 -20.06 50.91 -2.56
N LYS A 262 -20.05 51.73 -1.50
CA LYS A 262 -21.10 52.72 -1.22
C LYS A 262 -21.01 53.97 -2.09
N LEU A 263 -19.79 54.34 -2.52
CA LEU A 263 -19.56 55.52 -3.37
C LEU A 263 -20.06 55.31 -4.81
N LYS A 264 -19.87 54.12 -5.40
CA LYS A 264 -20.34 53.83 -6.78
C LYS A 264 -21.87 53.73 -6.91
N ILE A 265 -22.58 53.37 -5.84
CA ILE A 265 -24.05 53.26 -5.85
C ILE A 265 -24.71 54.63 -5.65
N LEU A 266 -24.11 55.51 -4.82
CA LEU A 266 -24.59 56.88 -4.62
C LEU A 266 -24.38 57.76 -5.86
N GLU A 267 -23.27 57.58 -6.58
CA GLU A 267 -22.97 58.34 -7.81
C GLU A 267 -23.94 57.97 -8.94
N LYS A 268 -24.19 56.66 -9.15
CA LYS A 268 -25.17 56.17 -10.12
C LYS A 268 -26.61 56.59 -9.80
N GLY A 269 -26.96 56.68 -8.52
CA GLY A 269 -28.28 57.15 -8.08
C GLY A 269 -28.50 58.65 -8.32
N ARG A 270 -27.44 59.47 -8.30
CA ARG A 270 -27.53 60.91 -8.55
C ARG A 270 -27.75 61.22 -10.04
N GLU A 271 -27.00 60.55 -10.91
CA GLU A 271 -27.12 60.70 -12.37
C GLU A 271 -28.48 60.22 -12.92
N GLN A 272 -29.05 59.18 -12.31
CA GLN A 272 -30.37 58.67 -12.72
C GLN A 272 -31.51 59.57 -12.26
N LYS A 273 -31.36 60.25 -11.11
CA LYS A 273 -32.36 61.22 -10.60
C LYS A 273 -32.34 62.54 -11.37
N GLU A 274 -31.17 62.97 -11.85
CA GLU A 274 -31.01 64.15 -12.70
C GLU A 274 -31.62 63.93 -14.10
N ARG A 275 -31.42 62.74 -14.69
CA ARG A 275 -32.05 62.35 -15.96
C ARG A 275 -33.58 62.19 -15.90
N ILE A 276 -34.14 61.90 -14.72
CA ILE A 276 -35.60 61.83 -14.51
C ILE A 276 -36.19 63.24 -14.36
N MET A 277 -35.50 64.15 -13.66
CA MET A 277 -35.93 65.55 -13.53
C MET A 277 -35.85 66.34 -14.84
N GLU A 278 -34.96 66.00 -15.77
CA GLU A 278 -34.92 66.62 -17.11
C GLU A 278 -36.01 66.09 -18.07
N ARG A 279 -36.57 64.90 -17.81
CA ARG A 279 -37.62 64.29 -18.66
C ARG A 279 -39.03 64.69 -18.27
N GLU A 280 -39.26 65.06 -17.02
CA GLU A 280 -40.54 65.56 -16.53
C GLU A 280 -40.53 67.09 -16.51
N GLY A 281 -40.80 67.68 -17.67
CA GLY A 281 -40.91 69.13 -17.82
C GLY A 281 -41.99 69.73 -16.91
N VAL A 282 -41.59 70.20 -15.73
CA VAL A 282 -42.30 71.22 -14.96
C VAL A 282 -41.36 72.40 -14.81
N GLY A 283 -41.38 73.25 -15.83
CA GLY A 283 -40.88 74.61 -15.72
C GLY A 283 -41.94 75.49 -15.07
N SER A 284 -41.54 76.24 -14.04
CA SER A 284 -41.94 77.63 -13.78
C SER A 284 -41.64 77.99 -12.33
N SER A 285 -41.26 79.20 -11.96
CA SER A 285 -40.90 80.44 -12.65
C SER A 285 -40.68 81.47 -11.52
N ARG A 286 -40.03 82.59 -11.87
CA ARG A 286 -40.02 83.88 -11.14
C ARG A 286 -39.11 83.93 -9.90
N ARG A 287 -38.21 84.91 -9.76
CA ARG A 287 -38.35 86.32 -10.15
C ARG A 287 -37.03 86.91 -10.69
N GLN A 288 -37.13 87.57 -11.84
CA GLN A 288 -36.26 88.68 -12.22
C GLN A 288 -36.38 89.77 -11.16
N ALA A 289 -35.23 90.28 -10.70
CA ALA A 289 -35.13 91.57 -10.06
C ALA A 289 -35.02 92.63 -11.17
N VAL A 290 -35.95 93.57 -11.19
CA VAL A 290 -35.77 94.88 -11.83
C VAL A 290 -35.96 95.93 -10.74
N GLU A 291 -34.89 96.68 -10.60
CA GLU A 291 -34.64 97.90 -9.85
C GLU A 291 -35.63 99.03 -10.21
N VAL A 292 -36.14 99.74 -9.21
CA VAL A 292 -36.45 101.18 -9.31
C VAL A 292 -36.14 101.84 -7.96
N ALA A 293 -35.32 102.88 -8.02
CA ALA A 293 -34.95 103.76 -6.94
C ALA A 293 -36.03 104.82 -6.66
N GLU A 294 -36.27 105.12 -5.39
CA GLU A 294 -36.26 106.46 -4.77
C GLU A 294 -36.38 106.33 -3.24
#